data_AF-A0A927J513-F1
#
_entry.id   AF-A0A927J513-F1
#
_cell.length_a   1.000
_cell.length_b   1.000
_cell.length_c   1.000
_cell.angle_alpha   90.00
_cell.angle_beta   90.00
_cell.angle_gamma   90.00
#
_symmetry.space_group_name_H-M   'P 1'
#
loop_
_entity.id
_entity.type
_entity.pdbx_description
1 polymer ?
#
loop_
_entity_poly.entity_id
_entity_poly.type
_entity_poly.pdbx_seq_one_letter_code
_entity_poly.pdbx_strand_id
1 'polypeptide(L)'
;MKTLHYIYTLLLCISFVACGDEEPITPNPDPDPKPPVEKENIVFNIDGDLIRAGKDKTGDAVFNLDGDYVRAGKDKTGDVVFNRDGKLIRAGSDKTGDVVFNLDNNFIRAGAKADGDIVFNLDGAYVRGGGGKDMFRLFSAYRLSDGDYSIYAGDKITPSARLFSAYRLSDGDYSIY
;
A
#
# COMPACT_ATOMS: atom_id res chain seq x y z
N MET A 1 -58.40 -35.55 59.18
CA MET A 1 -57.95 -34.27 58.60
C MET A 1 -56.50 -33.87 58.94
N LYS A 2 -55.87 -34.42 60.00
CA LYS A 2 -54.50 -34.01 60.39
C LYS A 2 -53.41 -34.49 59.41
N THR A 3 -53.56 -35.69 58.83
CA THR A 3 -52.62 -36.28 57.86
C THR A 3 -52.53 -35.50 56.55
N LEU A 4 -53.66 -34.92 56.10
CA LEU A 4 -53.69 -34.10 54.90
C LEU A 4 -52.92 -32.79 55.11
N HIS A 5 -52.98 -32.23 56.32
CA HIS A 5 -52.28 -31.00 56.67
C HIS A 5 -50.75 -31.18 56.62
N TYR A 6 -50.23 -32.29 57.16
CA TYR A 6 -48.79 -32.58 57.11
C TYR A 6 -48.27 -32.80 55.68
N ILE A 7 -49.08 -33.39 54.79
CA ILE A 7 -48.72 -33.54 53.37
C ILE A 7 -48.62 -32.18 52.68
N TYR A 8 -49.57 -31.28 52.94
CA TYR A 8 -49.52 -29.91 52.42
C TYR A 8 -48.35 -29.11 52.98
N THR A 9 -48.03 -29.26 54.27
CA THR A 9 -46.85 -28.60 54.87
C THR A 9 -45.56 -29.14 54.29
N LEU A 10 -45.45 -30.46 54.04
CA LEU A 10 -44.26 -31.06 53.45
C LEU A 10 -44.06 -30.63 51.98
N LEU A 11 -45.13 -30.60 51.18
CA LEU A 11 -45.10 -30.10 49.79
C LEU A 11 -44.71 -28.62 49.73
N LEU A 12 -45.21 -27.81 50.67
CA LEU A 12 -44.83 -26.40 50.80
C LEU A 12 -43.34 -26.26 51.14
N CYS A 13 -42.81 -27.06 52.08
CA CYS A 13 -41.39 -27.02 52.44
C CYS A 13 -40.47 -27.41 51.27
N ILE A 14 -40.84 -28.39 50.44
CA ILE A 14 -40.01 -28.80 49.28
C ILE A 14 -39.95 -27.69 48.22
N SER A 15 -41.00 -26.87 48.06
CA SER A 15 -41.00 -25.75 47.12
C SER A 15 -40.00 -24.64 47.47
N PHE A 16 -39.58 -24.53 48.73
CA PHE A 16 -38.60 -23.53 49.17
C PHE A 16 -37.14 -23.99 49.09
N VAL A 17 -36.86 -25.28 48.82
CA VAL A 17 -35.49 -25.82 48.75
C VAL A 17 -34.90 -25.73 47.33
N ALA A 18 -35.71 -25.42 46.32
CA ALA A 18 -35.27 -25.38 44.91
C ALA A 18 -34.66 -24.04 44.47
N CYS A 19 -34.35 -23.12 45.39
CA CYS A 19 -33.65 -21.88 45.06
C CYS A 19 -32.21 -21.97 45.60
N GLY A 20 -31.38 -22.75 44.91
CA GLY A 20 -29.94 -22.61 45.03
C GLY A 20 -29.52 -21.35 44.27
N ASP A 21 -28.75 -20.49 44.92
CA ASP A 21 -28.20 -19.27 44.33
C ASP A 21 -27.15 -19.63 43.27
N GLU A 22 -27.59 -20.05 42.08
CA GLU A 22 -26.73 -20.03 40.90
C GLU A 22 -26.67 -18.59 40.43
N GLU A 23 -25.57 -17.90 40.75
CA GLU A 23 -25.28 -16.61 40.13
C GLU A 23 -25.35 -16.79 38.60
N PRO A 24 -26.11 -15.94 37.89
CA PRO A 24 -26.29 -16.09 36.47
C PRO A 24 -24.93 -16.03 35.78
N ILE A 25 -24.59 -17.09 35.04
CA ILE A 25 -23.39 -17.15 34.21
C ILE A 25 -23.55 -16.12 33.10
N THR A 26 -23.05 -14.89 33.31
CA THR A 26 -23.02 -13.90 32.24
C THR A 26 -21.91 -14.31 31.27
N PRO A 27 -22.22 -14.53 29.97
CA PRO A 27 -21.18 -14.76 28.98
C PRO A 27 -20.20 -13.58 29.03
N ASN A 28 -18.90 -13.89 29.08
CA ASN A 28 -17.88 -12.84 29.01
C ASN A 28 -18.13 -12.05 27.71
N PRO A 29 -18.20 -10.71 27.73
CA PRO A 29 -18.43 -9.93 26.53
C PRO A 29 -17.40 -10.30 25.46
N ASP A 30 -17.87 -10.43 24.22
CA ASP A 30 -16.99 -10.65 23.07
C ASP A 30 -15.91 -9.55 23.05
N PRO A 31 -14.66 -9.90 22.74
CA PRO A 31 -13.60 -8.89 22.65
C PRO A 31 -13.99 -7.82 21.64
N ASP A 32 -13.76 -6.56 22.01
CA ASP A 32 -14.06 -5.43 21.14
C ASP A 32 -13.48 -5.66 19.72
N PRO A 33 -14.21 -5.28 18.66
CA PRO A 33 -13.71 -5.41 17.30
C PRO A 33 -12.34 -4.75 17.20
N LYS A 34 -11.33 -5.52 16.75
CA LYS A 34 -10.01 -4.95 16.49
C LYS A 34 -10.17 -3.77 15.53
N PRO A 35 -9.60 -2.59 15.83
CA PRO A 35 -9.65 -1.45 14.91
C PRO A 35 -9.19 -1.89 13.51
N PRO A 36 -9.80 -1.37 12.44
CA PRO A 36 -9.37 -1.66 11.09
C PRO A 36 -7.88 -1.36 10.96
N VAL A 37 -7.13 -2.29 10.36
CA VAL A 37 -5.70 -2.10 10.11
C VAL A 37 -5.54 -0.90 9.18
N GLU A 38 -4.82 0.14 9.64
CA GLU A 38 -4.50 1.30 8.81
C GLU A 38 -3.73 0.81 7.57
N LYS A 39 -4.27 1.07 6.38
CA LYS A 39 -3.67 0.61 5.14
C LYS A 39 -2.48 1.49 4.79
N GLU A 40 -1.28 1.03 5.14
CA GLU A 40 -0.06 1.72 4.76
C GLU A 40 0.22 1.57 3.25
N ASN A 41 0.47 2.69 2.57
CA ASN A 41 0.78 2.76 1.14
C ASN A 41 2.29 2.76 0.85
N ILE A 42 3.07 2.08 1.68
CA ILE A 42 4.53 2.01 1.54
C ILE A 42 4.85 1.06 0.37
N VAL A 43 5.53 1.60 -0.65
CA VAL A 43 5.94 0.86 -1.84
C VAL A 43 7.40 0.43 -1.74
N PHE A 44 8.24 1.30 -1.18
CA PHE A 44 9.65 1.01 -0.91
C PHE A 44 10.09 1.51 0.46
N ASN A 45 11.23 0.99 0.93
CA ASN A 45 11.99 1.55 2.03
C ASN A 45 13.43 1.83 1.60
N ILE A 46 14.03 2.84 2.22
CA ILE A 46 15.42 3.24 2.03
C ILE A 46 16.24 2.62 3.17
N ASP A 47 17.16 1.74 2.82
CA ASP A 47 18.05 1.01 3.73
C ASP A 47 19.51 1.30 3.36
N GLY A 48 20.02 2.42 3.87
CA GLY A 48 21.34 2.94 3.47
C GLY A 48 21.34 3.33 1.99
N ASP A 49 22.26 2.73 1.22
CA ASP A 49 22.36 2.93 -0.24
C ASP A 49 21.31 2.11 -1.02
N LEU A 50 20.44 1.33 -0.38
CA LEU A 50 19.49 0.45 -1.07
C LEU A 50 18.06 0.98 -1.02
N ILE A 51 17.35 0.88 -2.14
CA ILE A 51 15.90 0.97 -2.18
C ILE A 51 15.36 -0.46 -2.23
N ARG A 52 14.58 -0.82 -1.21
CA ARG A 52 14.00 -2.15 -1.05
C ARG A 52 12.51 -2.14 -1.28
N ALA A 53 11.99 -3.19 -1.90
CA ALA A 53 10.55 -3.37 -2.09
C ALA A 53 9.83 -3.57 -0.74
N GLY A 54 8.71 -2.86 -0.55
CA GLY A 54 7.88 -2.94 0.65
C GLY A 54 8.44 -2.18 1.86
N LYS A 55 7.84 -2.42 3.02
CA LYS A 55 8.15 -1.72 4.28
C LYS A 55 9.44 -2.21 4.96
N ASP A 56 9.72 -3.50 4.84
CA ASP A 56 10.72 -4.16 5.66
C ASP A 56 12.09 -4.24 4.97
N LYS A 57 13.16 -4.23 5.77
CA LYS A 57 14.54 -4.35 5.27
C LYS A 57 14.88 -5.73 4.72
N THR A 58 13.99 -6.71 4.92
CA THR A 58 14.10 -8.06 4.33
C THR A 58 13.60 -8.11 2.89
N GLY A 59 12.92 -7.06 2.40
CA GLY A 59 12.47 -6.97 1.02
C GLY A 59 13.62 -6.89 0.02
N ASP A 60 13.33 -7.28 -1.22
CA ASP A 60 14.28 -7.28 -2.32
C ASP A 60 14.86 -5.89 -2.54
N ALA A 61 16.19 -5.80 -2.60
CA ALA A 61 16.88 -4.58 -3.00
C ALA A 61 16.76 -4.42 -4.52
N VAL A 62 15.81 -3.57 -4.93
CA VAL A 62 15.46 -3.34 -6.33
C VAL A 62 16.33 -2.27 -6.98
N PHE A 63 16.89 -1.35 -6.18
CA PHE A 63 17.84 -0.35 -6.65
C PHE A 63 18.96 -0.07 -5.65
N ASN A 64 20.10 0.36 -6.18
CA ASN A 64 21.24 0.88 -5.44
C ASN A 64 21.45 2.37 -5.78
N LEU A 65 21.58 3.19 -4.75
CA LEU A 65 21.91 4.61 -4.81
C LEU A 65 23.43 4.77 -4.83
N ASP A 66 23.96 5.08 -6.01
CA ASP A 66 25.40 5.22 -6.27
C ASP A 66 25.74 6.66 -6.67
N GLY A 67 25.85 7.53 -5.66
CA GLY A 67 26.07 8.96 -5.86
C GLY A 67 24.91 9.61 -6.62
N ASP A 68 25.19 10.11 -7.82
CA ASP A 68 24.18 10.69 -8.72
C ASP A 68 23.40 9.64 -9.51
N TYR A 69 23.75 8.36 -9.43
CA TYR A 69 23.13 7.30 -10.22
C TYR A 69 22.22 6.41 -9.38
N VAL A 70 21.13 5.95 -10.00
CA VAL A 70 20.30 4.88 -9.49
C VAL A 70 20.53 3.67 -10.37
N ARG A 71 20.98 2.57 -9.78
CA ARG A 71 21.31 1.34 -10.48
C ARG A 71 20.27 0.26 -10.22
N ALA A 72 19.98 -0.55 -11.21
CA ALA A 72 19.12 -1.72 -11.06
C ALA A 72 19.78 -2.76 -10.15
N GLY A 73 19.00 -3.30 -9.21
CA GLY A 73 19.42 -4.31 -8.26
C GLY A 73 20.24 -3.74 -7.09
N LYS A 74 20.84 -4.65 -6.31
CA LYS A 74 21.53 -4.32 -5.06
C LYS A 74 22.98 -3.83 -5.23
N ASP A 75 23.62 -4.10 -6.36
CA ASP A 75 25.07 -3.96 -6.54
C ASP A 75 25.41 -2.70 -7.36
N LYS A 76 26.55 -2.06 -7.03
CA LYS A 76 27.03 -0.87 -7.77
C LYS A 76 27.56 -1.17 -9.18
N THR A 77 27.59 -2.44 -9.57
CA THR A 77 27.91 -2.89 -10.93
C THR A 77 26.67 -3.02 -11.81
N GLY A 78 25.46 -2.86 -11.26
CA GLY A 78 24.22 -2.91 -12.03
C GLY A 78 24.08 -1.74 -13.02
N ASP A 79 23.20 -1.94 -14.00
CA ASP A 79 22.89 -0.94 -15.03
C ASP A 79 22.35 0.33 -14.40
N VAL A 80 22.79 1.48 -14.91
CA VAL A 80 22.25 2.78 -14.52
C VAL A 80 20.89 2.96 -15.18
N VAL A 81 19.83 2.95 -14.37
CA VAL A 81 18.45 3.14 -14.85
C VAL A 81 18.00 4.59 -14.75
N PHE A 82 18.54 5.34 -13.79
CA PHE A 82 18.30 6.77 -13.66
C PHE A 82 19.55 7.52 -13.22
N ASN A 83 19.57 8.82 -13.49
CA ASN A 83 20.53 9.76 -12.91
C ASN A 83 19.83 10.97 -12.29
N ARG A 84 20.44 11.52 -11.25
CA ARG A 84 20.00 12.74 -10.58
C ARG A 84 20.70 13.94 -11.19
N ASP A 85 19.93 14.87 -11.71
CA ASP A 85 20.36 16.16 -12.26
C ASP A 85 19.75 17.28 -11.42
N GLY A 86 20.39 17.57 -10.27
CA GLY A 86 19.85 18.48 -9.27
C GLY A 86 18.51 17.99 -8.70
N LYS A 87 17.43 18.73 -8.98
CA LYS A 87 16.06 18.34 -8.59
C LYS A 87 15.40 17.38 -9.58
N LEU A 88 15.99 17.13 -10.75
CA LEU A 88 15.41 16.27 -11.77
C LEU A 88 15.98 14.86 -11.67
N ILE A 89 15.15 13.87 -11.97
CA ILE A 89 15.58 12.49 -12.21
C ILE A 89 15.37 12.20 -13.68
N ARG A 90 16.44 11.75 -14.34
CA ARG A 90 16.46 11.46 -15.77
C ARG A 90 16.65 9.97 -16.01
N ALA A 91 16.08 9.48 -17.10
CA ALA A 91 16.28 8.11 -17.54
C ALA A 91 17.73 7.87 -18.00
N GLY A 92 18.28 6.71 -17.62
CA GLY A 92 19.63 6.29 -17.98
C GLY A 92 20.74 7.07 -17.26
N SER A 93 21.98 6.94 -17.76
CA SER A 93 23.17 7.58 -17.17
C SER A 93 23.43 9.00 -17.69
N ASP A 94 22.83 9.39 -18.81
CA ASP A 94 23.12 10.65 -19.48
C ASP A 94 22.36 11.83 -18.84
N LYS A 95 23.07 12.94 -18.60
CA LYS A 95 22.46 14.20 -18.12
C LYS A 95 21.57 14.85 -19.18
N THR A 96 21.64 14.44 -20.45
CA THR A 96 20.69 14.85 -21.50
C THR A 96 19.50 13.90 -21.68
N GLY A 97 19.40 12.83 -20.88
CA GLY A 97 18.28 11.89 -20.92
C GLY A 97 16.94 12.54 -20.54
N ASP A 98 15.85 11.87 -20.91
CA ASP A 98 14.48 12.33 -20.64
C ASP A 98 14.24 12.51 -19.15
N VAL A 99 13.60 13.63 -18.78
CA VAL A 99 13.21 13.88 -17.39
C VAL A 99 11.98 13.05 -17.06
N VAL A 100 12.16 12.05 -16.21
CA VAL A 100 11.08 11.15 -15.78
C VAL A 100 10.40 11.63 -14.49
N PHE A 101 11.17 12.24 -13.58
CA PHE A 101 10.63 12.79 -12.34
C PHE A 101 11.29 14.09 -11.93
N ASN A 102 10.63 14.83 -11.05
CA ASN A 102 11.24 15.90 -10.28
C ASN A 102 11.01 15.71 -8.77
N LEU A 103 12.01 16.12 -8.00
CA LEU A 103 12.03 16.12 -6.54
C LEU A 103 11.51 17.46 -6.05
N ASP A 104 10.33 17.44 -5.44
CA ASP A 104 9.65 18.58 -4.83
C ASP A 104 9.44 18.33 -3.33
N ASN A 105 10.41 18.79 -2.53
CA ASN A 105 10.42 18.58 -1.08
C ASN A 105 10.30 17.08 -0.73
N ASN A 106 9.19 16.69 -0.09
CA ASN A 106 8.90 15.30 0.25
C ASN A 106 8.15 14.55 -0.86
N PHE A 107 7.99 15.13 -2.05
CA PHE A 107 7.27 14.49 -3.16
C PHE A 107 8.20 14.21 -4.33
N ILE A 108 7.93 13.08 -5.00
CA ILE A 108 8.46 12.76 -6.32
C ILE A 108 7.30 12.92 -7.29
N ARG A 109 7.45 13.84 -8.24
CA ARG A 109 6.44 14.17 -9.23
C ARG A 109 6.82 13.67 -10.61
N ALA A 110 5.82 13.31 -11.42
CA ALA A 110 6.03 12.90 -12.80
C ALA A 110 6.51 14.08 -13.66
N GLY A 111 7.52 13.81 -14.50
CA GLY A 111 8.10 14.77 -15.44
C GLY A 111 8.86 15.92 -14.79
N ALA A 112 9.16 16.96 -15.58
CA ALA A 112 10.01 18.08 -15.16
C ALA A 112 9.28 19.21 -14.41
N LYS A 113 7.95 19.26 -14.45
CA LYS A 113 7.19 20.42 -14.00
C LYS A 113 6.92 20.38 -12.50
N ALA A 114 6.98 21.55 -11.85
CA ALA A 114 6.69 21.71 -10.43
C ALA A 114 5.24 21.36 -10.05
N ASP A 115 4.30 21.45 -11.00
CA ASP A 115 2.88 21.08 -10.85
C ASP A 115 2.57 19.67 -11.39
N GLY A 116 3.59 18.86 -11.68
CA GLY A 116 3.45 17.47 -12.08
C GLY A 116 2.73 16.62 -11.03
N ASP A 117 2.12 15.53 -11.47
CA ASP A 117 1.39 14.62 -10.60
C ASP A 117 2.32 13.95 -9.59
N ILE A 118 1.88 13.88 -8.34
CA ILE A 118 2.65 13.24 -7.27
C ILE A 118 2.59 11.72 -7.47
N VAL A 119 3.75 11.11 -7.71
CA VAL A 119 3.91 9.65 -7.90
C VAL A 119 4.34 8.99 -6.60
N PHE A 120 5.22 9.65 -5.85
CA PHE A 120 5.64 9.16 -4.53
C PHE A 120 5.73 10.29 -3.50
N ASN A 121 5.62 9.90 -2.23
CA ASN A 121 5.92 10.71 -1.07
C ASN A 121 7.05 10.05 -0.27
N LEU A 122 8.03 10.86 0.13
CA LEU A 122 9.17 10.52 0.96
C LEU A 122 8.81 10.84 2.41
N ASP A 123 8.52 9.80 3.19
CA ASP A 123 8.19 9.86 4.60
C ASP A 123 9.30 9.19 5.43
N GLY A 124 10.32 9.97 5.74
CA GLY A 124 11.53 9.48 6.40
C GLY A 124 12.23 8.42 5.54
N ALA A 125 12.32 7.20 6.04
CA ALA A 125 12.90 6.06 5.32
C ALA A 125 11.92 5.37 4.38
N TYR A 126 10.65 5.79 4.32
CA TYR A 126 9.63 5.15 3.51
C TYR A 126 9.33 5.94 2.24
N VAL A 127 9.19 5.21 1.15
CA VAL A 127 8.65 5.73 -0.12
C VAL A 127 7.23 5.23 -0.23
N ARG A 128 6.29 6.16 -0.10
CA ARG A 128 4.88 5.92 -0.21
C ARG A 128 4.42 6.22 -1.61
N GLY A 129 3.45 5.46 -2.08
CA GLY A 129 2.80 5.77 -3.33
C GLY A 129 1.88 6.98 -3.19
N GLY A 130 2.08 8.00 -4.03
CA GLY A 130 1.21 9.18 -4.12
C GLY A 130 1.41 10.21 -3.02
N GLY A 131 0.51 11.21 -2.99
CA GLY A 131 0.63 12.34 -2.07
C GLY A 131 0.08 12.11 -0.66
N GLY A 132 -0.87 11.19 -0.49
CA GLY A 132 -1.52 10.90 0.79
C GLY A 132 -1.12 9.55 1.37
N LYS A 133 -1.68 9.19 2.53
CA LYS A 133 -1.51 7.88 3.20
C LYS A 133 -2.66 6.92 2.92
N ASP A 134 -3.79 7.43 2.41
CA ASP A 134 -4.98 6.65 2.08
C ASP A 134 -5.01 6.31 0.59
N MET A 135 -5.10 5.01 0.29
CA MET A 135 -5.27 4.38 -1.03
C MET A 135 -4.70 5.12 -2.26
N PHE A 136 -3.57 4.61 -2.75
CA PHE A 136 -2.89 5.16 -3.92
C PHE A 136 -3.08 4.33 -5.19
N ARG A 137 -3.41 5.00 -6.30
CA ARG A 137 -3.31 4.45 -7.64
C ARG A 137 -1.95 4.83 -8.24
N LEU A 138 -1.04 3.86 -8.36
CA LEU A 138 0.28 4.03 -8.98
C LEU A 138 0.16 4.37 -10.46
N PHE A 139 -0.62 3.56 -11.17
CA PHE A 139 -0.81 3.65 -12.60
C PHE A 139 -2.28 3.48 -12.95
N SER A 140 -2.71 4.20 -13.97
CA SER A 140 -3.98 3.95 -14.65
C SER A 140 -3.70 3.48 -16.06
N ALA A 141 -4.29 2.35 -16.45
CA ALA A 141 -4.20 1.83 -17.81
C ALA A 141 -5.56 2.03 -18.51
N TYR A 142 -5.54 2.73 -19.63
CA TYR A 142 -6.73 2.99 -20.43
C TYR A 142 -6.65 2.23 -21.74
N ARG A 143 -7.61 1.32 -21.93
CA ARG A 143 -7.74 0.57 -23.16
C ARG A 143 -8.30 1.46 -24.27
N LEU A 144 -7.61 1.47 -25.39
CA LEU A 144 -8.01 2.14 -26.61
C LEU A 144 -8.90 1.22 -27.46
N SER A 145 -9.59 1.79 -28.45
CA SER A 145 -10.55 1.06 -29.28
C SER A 145 -9.91 -0.02 -30.16
N ASP A 146 -8.64 0.13 -30.50
CA ASP A 146 -7.81 -0.84 -31.23
C ASP A 146 -7.31 -1.99 -30.33
N GLY A 147 -7.46 -1.87 -29.01
CA GLY A 147 -7.03 -2.87 -28.04
C GLY A 147 -5.69 -2.56 -27.36
N ASP A 148 -5.03 -1.47 -27.74
CA ASP A 148 -3.81 -1.00 -27.08
C ASP A 148 -4.13 -0.32 -25.75
N TYR A 149 -3.10 -0.02 -24.96
CA TYR A 149 -3.24 0.71 -23.71
C TYR A 149 -2.34 1.94 -23.66
N SER A 150 -2.88 3.02 -23.08
CA SER A 150 -2.07 4.12 -22.57
C SER A 150 -1.97 4.00 -21.04
N ILE A 151 -0.74 4.01 -20.53
CA ILE A 151 -0.45 3.90 -19.10
C ILE A 151 -0.04 5.28 -18.59
N TYR A 152 -0.74 5.76 -17.55
CA TYR A 152 -0.52 7.06 -16.94
C TYR A 152 -0.06 6.93 -15.49
N ALA A 153 0.70 7.90 -15.01
CA ALA A 153 0.98 8.05 -13.59
C ALA A 153 -0.28 8.54 -12.86
N GLY A 154 -0.73 7.84 -11.82
CA GLY A 154 -1.87 8.27 -11.02
C GLY A 154 -3.21 8.24 -11.76
N ASP A 155 -4.11 9.15 -11.39
CA ASP A 155 -5.50 9.21 -11.87
C ASP A 155 -5.73 10.14 -13.07
N LYS A 156 -4.76 10.98 -13.43
CA LYS A 156 -4.96 12.01 -14.46
C LYS A 156 -4.63 11.51 -15.85
N ILE A 157 -5.66 11.48 -16.71
CA ILE A 157 -5.51 11.26 -18.15
C ILE A 157 -5.18 12.59 -18.83
N THR A 158 -3.90 12.95 -18.82
CA THR A 158 -3.41 14.09 -19.60
C THR A 158 -2.26 13.64 -20.50
N PRO A 159 -2.07 14.25 -21.68
CA PRO A 159 -0.94 13.92 -22.54
C PRO A 159 0.41 14.03 -21.82
N SER A 160 0.52 14.96 -20.86
CA SER A 160 1.71 15.18 -20.04
C SER A 160 1.94 14.16 -18.92
N ALA A 161 0.95 13.34 -18.58
CA ALA A 161 1.04 12.34 -17.51
C ALA A 161 1.16 10.90 -18.05
N ARG A 162 1.17 10.73 -19.38
CA ARG A 162 1.36 9.41 -20.01
C ARG A 162 2.81 8.97 -19.84
N LEU A 163 2.99 7.80 -19.23
CA LEU A 163 4.31 7.20 -19.01
C LEU A 163 4.71 6.33 -20.20
N PHE A 164 3.88 5.34 -20.53
CA PHE A 164 4.16 4.35 -21.56
C PHE A 164 2.92 4.03 -22.39
N SER A 165 3.13 3.52 -23.60
CA SER A 165 2.09 2.86 -24.39
C SER A 165 2.36 1.37 -24.43
N ALA A 166 1.33 0.55 -24.23
CA ALA A 166 1.41 -0.89 -24.43
C ALA A 166 0.65 -1.27 -25.69
N TYR A 167 1.40 -1.72 -26.69
CA TYR A 167 0.85 -2.13 -27.98
C TYR A 167 0.62 -3.63 -28.00
N ARG A 168 -0.56 -4.04 -28.47
CA ARG A 168 -0.90 -5.45 -28.58
C ARG A 168 -0.27 -6.05 -29.84
N LEU A 169 0.47 -7.13 -29.64
CA LEU A 169 1.09 -7.92 -30.70
C LEU A 169 0.10 -8.93 -31.28
N SER A 170 0.41 -9.46 -32.46
CA SER A 170 -0.45 -10.40 -33.18
C SER A 170 -0.61 -11.77 -32.49
N ASP A 171 0.36 -12.16 -31.66
CA ASP A 171 0.31 -13.36 -30.82
C ASP A 171 -0.53 -13.16 -29.55
N GLY A 172 -0.98 -11.93 -29.27
CA GLY A 172 -1.81 -11.58 -28.13
C GLY A 172 -1.03 -10.96 -26.96
N ASP A 173 0.30 -10.94 -27.00
CA ASP A 173 1.15 -10.31 -25.99
C ASP A 173 1.19 -8.79 -26.15
N TYR A 174 1.84 -8.08 -25.22
CA TYR A 174 1.99 -6.62 -25.26
C TYR A 174 3.46 -6.21 -25.20
N SER A 175 3.82 -5.20 -25.99
CA SER A 175 5.11 -4.52 -25.90
C SER A 175 4.93 -3.12 -25.31
N ILE A 176 5.76 -2.76 -24.33
CA ILE A 176 5.71 -1.47 -23.63
C ILE A 176 6.80 -0.56 -24.21
N TYR A 177 6.42 0.65 -24.60
CA TYR A 177 7.29 1.70 -25.13
C TYR A 177 7.08 3.02 -24.39
#